data_AF-A0A1E5UPW4-F1
#
_entry.id   AF-A0A1E5UPW4-F1
#
_cell.length_a   1.000
_cell.length_b   1.000
_cell.length_c   1.000
_cell.angle_alpha   90.00
_cell.angle_beta   90.00
_cell.angle_gamma   90.00
#
_symmetry.space_group_name_H-M   'P 1'
#
loop_
_entity.id
_entity.type
_entity.pdbx_description
1 polymer ?
#
loop_
_entity_poly.entity_id
_entity_poly.type
_entity_poly.pdbx_seq_one_letter_code
_entity_poly.pdbx_strand_id
1 'polypeptide(L)'
;MLLDSGTTLTLLAEPFYTMAKAAVLNQTANLPRVADRGRFEACFQASSGVRSAFPAMVLHFDGADMALPATSCFMQFEDGVVCWVVQRSPSLST
;
A
#
# COMPACT_ATOMS: atom_id res chain seq x y z
N MET A 1 -16.58 4.98 -0.48
CA MET A 1 -15.73 3.89 0.03
C MET A 1 -16.61 2.66 0.25
N LEU A 2 -16.10 1.47 -0.07
CA LEU A 2 -16.78 0.19 0.21
C LEU A 2 -15.95 -0.58 1.24
N LEU A 3 -16.60 -1.05 2.30
CA LEU A 3 -16.02 -1.96 3.30
C LEU A 3 -16.69 -3.31 3.11
N ASP A 4 -15.93 -4.28 2.63
CA ASP A 4 -16.43 -5.62 2.35
C ASP A 4 -15.52 -6.64 3.02
N SER A 5 -16.11 -7.71 3.55
CA SER A 5 -15.37 -8.81 4.21
C SER A 5 -14.86 -9.87 3.22
N GLY A 6 -15.36 -9.86 1.98
CA GLY A 6 -15.00 -10.78 0.91
C GLY A 6 -13.76 -10.38 0.11
N THR A 7 -13.22 -9.18 0.32
CA THR A 7 -12.02 -8.70 -0.38
C THR A 7 -10.80 -8.69 0.54
N THR A 8 -9.72 -9.38 0.14
CA THR A 8 -8.49 -9.48 0.95
C THR A 8 -7.63 -8.21 0.92
N LEU A 9 -7.73 -7.40 -0.14
CA LEU A 9 -6.83 -6.27 -0.40
C LEU A 9 -7.59 -4.95 -0.48
N THR A 10 -6.96 -3.87 -0.03
CA THR A 10 -7.48 -2.51 -0.23
C THR A 10 -7.39 -2.14 -1.71
N LEU A 11 -8.50 -1.68 -2.28
CA LEU A 11 -8.59 -1.20 -3.65
C LEU A 11 -8.83 0.31 -3.66
N LEU A 12 -8.04 1.04 -4.45
CA LEU A 12 -8.20 2.47 -4.66
C LEU A 12 -8.53 2.76 -6.12
N ALA A 13 -9.58 3.54 -6.35
CA ALA A 13 -9.88 4.07 -7.68
C ALA A 13 -8.84 5.11 -8.10
N GLU A 14 -8.66 5.29 -9.40
CA GLU A 14 -7.94 6.47 -9.89
C GLU A 14 -8.77 7.74 -9.64
N PRO A 15 -8.13 8.90 -9.38
CA PRO A 15 -6.66 9.14 -9.33
C PRO A 15 -6.01 8.80 -7.97
N PHE A 16 -6.79 8.36 -6.98
CA PHE A 16 -6.29 8.16 -5.61
C PHE A 16 -5.21 7.09 -5.51
N TYR A 17 -5.32 6.01 -6.29
CA TYR A 17 -4.27 4.99 -6.37
C TYR A 17 -2.93 5.61 -6.78
N THR A 18 -2.91 6.39 -7.87
CA THR A 18 -1.69 7.04 -8.35
C THR A 18 -1.11 8.01 -7.33
N MET A 19 -1.95 8.81 -6.68
CA MET A 19 -1.51 9.76 -5.64
C MET A 19 -0.93 9.05 -4.42
N ALA A 20 -1.60 8.01 -3.92
CA ALA A 20 -1.14 7.23 -2.77
C ALA A 20 0.18 6.50 -3.09
N LYS A 21 0.30 5.90 -4.28
CA LYS A 21 1.54 5.27 -4.75
C LYS A 21 2.71 6.25 -4.75
N ALA A 22 2.51 7.45 -5.32
CA ALA A 22 3.53 8.49 -5.34
C ALA A 22 3.94 8.93 -3.92
N ALA A 23 2.97 9.08 -3.01
CA ALA A 23 3.24 9.43 -1.62
C ALA A 23 4.01 8.34 -0.87
N VAL A 24 3.71 7.06 -1.12
CA VAL A 24 4.46 5.93 -0.56
C VAL A 24 5.90 5.98 -1.07
N LEU A 25 6.10 6.07 -2.39
CA LEU A 25 7.44 6.11 -3.00
C LEU A 25 8.28 7.28 -2.46
N ASN A 26 7.67 8.45 -2.27
CA ASN A 26 8.36 9.63 -1.75
C ASN A 26 8.75 9.45 -0.27
N GLN A 27 7.85 8.90 0.56
CA GLN A 27 8.12 8.70 1.99
C GLN A 27 9.07 7.54 2.27
N THR A 28 9.27 6.64 1.33
CA THR A 28 10.23 5.53 1.41
C THR A 28 11.43 5.72 0.50
N ALA A 29 11.76 6.96 0.12
CA ALA A 29 12.86 7.27 -0.81
C ALA A 29 14.25 6.83 -0.31
N ASN A 30 14.39 6.59 0.99
CA ASN A 30 15.60 6.07 1.62
C ASN A 30 15.73 4.53 1.54
N LEU A 31 14.69 3.82 1.10
CA LEU A 31 14.72 2.38 0.93
C LEU A 31 15.12 1.99 -0.50
N PRO A 32 15.99 0.98 -0.69
CA PRO A 32 16.34 0.49 -2.02
C PRO A 32 15.11 -0.05 -2.76
N ARG A 33 14.81 0.52 -3.93
CA ARG A 33 13.79 0.00 -4.85
C ARG A 33 14.22 -1.34 -5.42
N VAL A 34 13.27 -2.25 -5.56
CA VAL A 34 13.44 -3.52 -6.28
C VAL A 34 12.39 -3.63 -7.38
N ALA A 35 12.53 -4.64 -8.24
CA ALA A 35 11.55 -4.93 -9.28
C ALA A 35 10.15 -5.18 -8.68
N ASP A 36 9.13 -4.73 -9.42
CA ASP A 36 7.73 -4.92 -9.04
C ASP A 36 7.38 -6.40 -8.97
N ARG A 37 6.45 -6.75 -8.07
CA ARG A 37 5.98 -8.13 -7.89
C ARG A 37 4.57 -8.30 -8.39
N GLY A 38 4.45 -8.76 -9.62
CA GLY A 38 3.16 -8.94 -10.30
C GLY A 38 2.43 -7.61 -10.44
N ARG A 39 1.45 -7.38 -9.57
CA ARG A 39 0.59 -6.18 -9.55
C ARG A 39 0.97 -5.15 -8.47
N PHE A 40 2.04 -5.40 -7.72
CA PHE A 40 2.54 -4.51 -6.67
C PHE A 40 3.66 -3.63 -7.23
N GLU A 41 3.32 -2.38 -7.53
CA GLU A 41 4.20 -1.40 -8.19
C GLU A 41 5.12 -0.66 -7.22
N ALA A 42 5.02 -0.94 -5.92
CA ALA A 42 5.83 -0.29 -4.89
C ALA A 42 6.52 -1.31 -3.95
N CYS A 43 7.62 -1.90 -4.42
CA CYS A 43 8.45 -2.86 -3.67
C CYS A 43 9.86 -2.33 -3.29
N PHE A 44 10.35 -2.74 -2.12
CA PHE A 44 11.62 -2.28 -1.55
C PHE A 44 12.37 -3.43 -0.86
N GLN A 45 13.71 -3.36 -0.85
CA GLN A 45 14.51 -4.22 0.01
C GLN A 45 14.45 -3.68 1.45
N ALA A 46 14.03 -4.50 2.40
CA ALA A 46 13.97 -4.12 3.82
C ALA A 46 14.34 -5.31 4.71
N SER A 47 15.11 -5.07 5.78
CA SER A 47 15.35 -6.09 6.78
C SER A 47 14.05 -6.43 7.53
N SER A 48 13.95 -7.68 7.99
CA SER A 48 12.80 -8.13 8.78
C SER A 48 12.57 -7.23 10.00
N GLY A 49 11.36 -6.71 10.17
CA GLY A 49 10.98 -5.94 11.35
C GLY A 49 11.05 -4.41 11.23
N VAL A 50 11.46 -3.85 10.09
CA VAL A 50 11.51 -2.38 9.89
C VAL A 50 10.13 -1.80 9.52
N ARG A 51 9.14 -2.00 10.39
CA ARG A 51 7.79 -1.42 10.21
C ARG A 51 7.80 0.11 10.23
N SER A 52 8.76 0.70 10.96
CA SER A 52 8.92 2.15 11.09
C SER A 52 9.44 2.84 9.84
N ALA A 53 9.98 2.11 8.86
CA ALA A 53 10.44 2.70 7.60
C ALA A 53 9.32 2.86 6.57
N PHE A 54 8.14 2.33 6.84
CA PHE A 54 6.97 2.48 5.96
C PHE A 54 6.00 3.50 6.55
N PRO A 55 5.38 4.33 5.69
CA PRO A 55 4.46 5.36 6.15
C PRO A 55 3.19 4.74 6.72
N ALA A 56 2.61 5.42 7.72
CA ALA A 56 1.26 5.11 8.16
C ALA A 56 0.26 5.42 7.03
N MET A 57 -0.70 4.52 6.83
CA MET A 57 -1.82 4.73 5.93
C MET A 57 -3.05 5.05 6.77
N VAL A 58 -3.57 6.28 6.65
CA VAL A 58 -4.71 6.75 7.43
C VAL A 58 -5.85 7.08 6.47
N LEU A 59 -7.03 6.54 6.77
CA LEU A 59 -8.27 6.90 6.08
C LEU A 59 -8.98 7.97 6.91
N HIS A 60 -9.18 9.13 6.29
CA HIS A 60 -9.88 10.25 6.90
C HIS A 60 -11.36 10.18 6.53
N PHE A 61 -12.22 10.05 7.53
CA PHE A 61 -13.67 10.11 7.43
C PHE A 61 -14.20 11.39 8.08
N ASP A 62 -15.43 11.75 7.77
CA ASP A 62 -16.09 12.86 8.45
C ASP A 62 -16.21 12.56 9.96
N GLY A 63 -15.40 13.26 10.75
CA GLY A 63 -15.36 13.13 12.21
C GLY A 63 -14.51 11.98 12.76
N ALA A 64 -13.75 11.24 11.93
CA ALA A 64 -12.89 10.16 12.43
C ALA A 64 -11.70 9.85 11.51
N ASP A 65 -10.60 9.44 12.12
CA ASP A 65 -9.42 8.91 11.43
C ASP A 65 -9.26 7.42 11.71
N MET A 66 -9.00 6.63 10.68
CA MET A 66 -8.72 5.20 10.78
C MET A 66 -7.30 4.91 10.30
N ALA A 67 -6.38 4.69 11.24
CA ALA A 67 -5.05 4.19 10.92
C ALA A 67 -5.12 2.70 10.56
N LEU A 68 -4.70 2.35 9.36
CA LEU A 68 -4.63 0.96 8.92
C LEU A 68 -3.41 0.28 9.54
N PRO A 69 -3.54 -0.97 10.04
CA PRO A 69 -2.37 -1.76 10.44
C PRO A 69 -1.38 -1.86 9.27
N ALA A 70 -0.08 -1.68 9.54
CA ALA A 70 0.94 -1.73 8.49
C ALA A 70 0.89 -3.03 7.67
N THR A 71 0.57 -4.16 8.31
CA THR A 71 0.41 -5.47 7.67
C THR A 71 -0.76 -5.55 6.68
N SER A 72 -1.72 -4.63 6.75
CA SER A 72 -2.83 -4.52 5.80
C SER A 72 -2.43 -3.77 4.53
N CYS A 73 -1.38 -2.96 4.58
CA CYS A 73 -0.90 -2.16 3.44
C CYS A 73 0.45 -2.61 2.89
N PHE A 74 1.25 -3.32 3.69
CA PHE A 74 2.59 -3.78 3.33
C PHE A 74 2.77 -5.26 3.67
N MET A 75 3.28 -6.01 2.69
CA MET A 75 3.55 -7.45 2.81
C MET A 75 5.04 -7.71 2.65
N GLN A 76 5.61 -8.49 3.57
CA GLN A 76 6.98 -8.97 3.51
C GLN A 76 7.03 -10.35 2.83
N PHE A 77 7.92 -10.51 1.87
CA PHE A 77 8.25 -11.77 1.20
C PHE A 77 9.49 -12.41 1.84
N GLU A 78 9.68 -13.71 1.59
CA GLU A 78 10.73 -14.52 2.22
C GLU A 78 12.16 -14.05 1.90
N ASP A 79 12.35 -13.38 0.77
CA ASP A 79 13.65 -12.86 0.31
C ASP A 79 13.97 -11.44 0.82
N GLY A 80 13.22 -10.95 1.82
CA GLY A 80 13.45 -9.64 2.42
C GLY A 80 12.93 -8.47 1.57
N VAL A 81 12.07 -8.75 0.60
CA VAL A 81 11.34 -7.69 -0.11
C VAL A 81 10.04 -7.36 0.61
N VAL A 82 9.75 -6.08 0.75
CA VAL A 82 8.46 -5.59 1.24
C VAL A 82 7.78 -4.77 0.15
N CYS A 83 6.53 -5.10 -0.14
CA CYS A 83 5.73 -4.39 -1.14
C CYS A 83 4.51 -3.74 -0.51
N TRP A 84 4.15 -2.55 -1.01
CA TRP A 84 2.83 -1.97 -0.80
C TRP A 84 1.80 -2.78 -1.60
N VAL A 85 0.80 -3.33 -0.92
CA VAL A 85 -0.15 -4.32 -1.48
C VAL A 85 -1.53 -3.76 -1.81
N VAL A 86 -1.71 -2.45 -1.72
CA VAL A 86 -2.91 -1.76 -2.21
C VAL A 86 -2.93 -1.82 -3.74
N GLN A 87 -4.10 -2.05 -4.31
CA GLN A 87 -4.26 -2.18 -5.77
C GLN A 87 -5.17 -1.11 -6.34
N ARG A 88 -5.02 -0.87 -7.63
CA ARG A 88 -6.00 -0.13 -8.41
C ARG A 88 -7.32 -0.90 -8.44
N SER A 89 -8.43 -0.23 -8.16
CA SER A 89 -9.75 -0.85 -8.33
C SER A 89 -9.96 -1.18 -9.82
N PRO A 90 -10.62 -2.31 -10.14
CA PRO A 90 -11.11 -2.53 -11.50
C PRO A 90 -11.95 -1.32 -11.91
N SER A 91 -11.72 -0.79 -13.11
CA SER A 91 -12.64 0.15 -13.70
C SER A 91 -13.96 -0.58 -13.93
N LEU A 92 -15.06 -0.10 -13.33
CA LEU A 92 -16.37 -0.47 -13.85
C LEU A 92 -16.47 0.15 -15.25
N SER A 93 -16.39 -0.68 -16.28
CA SER A 93 -16.86 -0.31 -17.60
C SER A 93 -18.37 -0.08 -17.48
N THR A 94 -18.79 1.19 -17.45
CA THR A 94 -20.20 1.59 -17.62
C THR A 94 -20.58 1.56 -19.08
#